data_AF-A0A1W2P802-F1
#
_entry.id   AF-A0A1W2P802-F1
#
_cell.length_a   1.000
_cell.length_b   1.000
_cell.length_c   1.000
_cell.angle_alpha   90.00
_cell.angle_beta   90.00
_cell.angle_gamma   90.00
#
_symmetry.space_group_name_H-M   'P 1'
#
loop_
_entity.id
_entity.type
_entity.pdbx_description
1 polymer ?
#
loop_
_entity_poly.entity_id
_entity_poly.type
_entity_poly.pdbx_seq_one_letter_code
_entity_poly.pdbx_strand_id
1 'polypeptide(L)' 'MSHLQNLLLDTLLGTKHVDSAALIKLQEKTLCVTSPGFSVMPSDVRTLLNGFAKNPLLTRREGLYFKEKDYKCVRA' A
#
# COMPACT_ATOMS: atom_id res chain seq x y z
N MET A 1 -16.79 -11.89 6.92
CA MET A 1 -15.98 -11.16 5.93
C MET A 1 -16.49 -9.74 5.86
N SER A 2 -15.62 -8.73 5.93
CA SER A 2 -16.07 -7.32 5.83
C SER A 2 -16.40 -6.97 4.37
N HIS A 3 -17.34 -6.05 4.14
CA HIS A 3 -17.66 -5.59 2.78
C HIS A 3 -16.43 -5.02 2.05
N LEU A 4 -15.53 -4.35 2.77
CA LEU A 4 -14.27 -3.83 2.22
C LEU A 4 -13.31 -4.95 1.81
N GLN A 5 -13.27 -6.04 2.57
CA GLN A 5 -12.45 -7.19 2.22
C GLN A 5 -12.96 -7.87 0.96
N ASN A 6 -14.27 -8.08 0.84
CA ASN A 6 -14.87 -8.63 -0.39
C ASN A 6 -14.61 -7.72 -1.59
N LEU A 7 -14.82 -6.40 -1.44
CA LEU A 7 -14.52 -5.43 -2.48
C LEU A 7 -13.05 -5.53 -2.95
N LEU A 8 -12.09 -5.55 -2.01
CA LEU A 8 -10.67 -5.66 -2.32
C LEU A 8 -10.35 -6.97 -3.05
N LEU A 9 -10.93 -8.08 -2.60
CA LEU A 9 -10.70 -9.40 -3.18
C LEU A 9 -11.31 -9.52 -4.57
N ASP A 10 -12.57 -9.16 -4.75
CA ASP A 10 -13.28 -9.35 -6.02
C ASP A 10 -12.74 -8.44 -7.13
N THR A 11 -12.40 -7.19 -6.78
CA THR A 11 -12.02 -6.17 -7.78
C THR A 11 -10.53 -6.16 -8.13
N LEU A 12 -9.64 -6.58 -7.22
CA LEU A 12 -8.20 -6.59 -7.47
C LEU A 12 -7.69 -8.02 -7.63
N LEU A 13 -7.82 -8.86 -6.60
CA LEU A 13 -7.25 -10.21 -6.62
C LEU A 13 -8.02 -11.16 -7.54
N GLY A 14 -9.34 -11.04 -7.61
CA GLY A 14 -10.22 -11.86 -8.46
C GLY A 14 -9.90 -11.72 -9.95
N THR A 15 -9.31 -10.59 -10.34
CA THR A 15 -8.85 -10.35 -11.72
C THR A 15 -7.60 -11.16 -12.10
N LYS A 16 -6.86 -11.67 -11.11
CA LYS A 16 -5.57 -12.38 -11.27
C LYS A 16 -4.41 -11.56 -11.86
N HIS A 17 -4.55 -10.22 -11.96
CA HIS A 17 -3.47 -9.33 -12.40
C HIS A 17 -2.64 -8.75 -11.24
N VAL A 18 -3.16 -8.83 -10.01
CA VAL A 18 -2.55 -8.28 -8.80
C VAL A 18 -2.30 -9.41 -7.81
N ASP A 19 -1.06 -9.55 -7.35
CA ASP A 19 -0.64 -10.60 -6.40
C ASP A 19 -1.15 -10.34 -4.98
N SER A 20 -1.14 -9.08 -4.54
CA SER A 20 -1.53 -8.68 -3.18
C SER A 20 -2.07 -7.26 -3.14
N ALA A 21 -2.98 -6.98 -2.20
CA ALA A 21 -3.60 -5.67 -2.07
C ALA A 21 -3.86 -5.30 -0.60
N ALA A 22 -3.88 -4.00 -0.32
CA ALA A 22 -4.22 -3.44 0.98
C ALA A 22 -4.98 -2.12 0.81
N LEU A 23 -5.89 -1.83 1.74
CA LEU A 23 -6.59 -0.57 1.83
C LEU A 23 -6.12 0.19 3.07
N ILE A 24 -5.65 1.41 2.88
CA ILE A 24 -5.13 2.28 3.93
C ILE A 24 -6.01 3.53 4.02
N LYS A 25 -6.44 3.88 5.23
CA LYS A 25 -7.19 5.11 5.48
C LYS A 25 -6.21 6.26 5.73
N LEU A 26 -6.19 7.23 4.80
CA LEU A 26 -5.22 8.32 4.82
C LEU A 26 -5.33 9.23 6.06
N GLN A 27 -6.57 9.55 6.49
CA GLN A 27 -6.83 10.46 7.61
C GLN A 27 -6.34 9.87 8.94
N GLU A 28 -6.65 8.60 9.20
CA GLU A 28 -6.27 7.89 10.42
C GLU A 28 -4.87 7.29 10.35
N LYS A 29 -4.29 7.18 9.14
CA LYS A 29 -2.99 6.56 8.87
C LYS A 29 -2.96 5.09 9.31
N THR A 30 -4.08 4.41 9.14
CA THR A 30 -4.30 3.04 9.59
C THR A 30 -4.57 2.12 8.40
N LEU A 31 -4.18 0.85 8.57
CA LEU A 31 -4.53 -0.23 7.65
C LEU A 31 -5.98 -0.67 7.93
N CYS A 32 -6.82 -0.73 6.90
CA CYS A 32 -8.20 -1.17 7.04
C CYS A 32 -8.36 -2.66 6.78
N VAL A 33 -7.90 -3.12 5.60
CA VAL A 33 -8.02 -4.51 5.16
C VAL A 33 -6.84 -4.87 4.27
N THR A 34 -6.48 -6.15 4.24
CA THR A 34 -5.49 -6.73 3.33
C THR A 34 -6.00 -8.00 2.68
N SER A 35 -5.38 -8.38 1.57
CA SER A 35 -5.54 -9.72 1.02
C SER A 35 -4.93 -10.80 1.92
N PRO A 36 -5.43 -12.05 1.87
CA PRO A 36 -4.83 -13.19 2.57
C PRO A 36 -3.33 -13.32 2.29
N GLY A 37 -2.55 -13.62 3.32
CA GLY A 37 -1.08 -13.73 3.21
C GLY A 37 -0.34 -12.39 3.06
N PHE A 38 -1.05 -11.27 2.88
CA PHE A 38 -0.45 -9.95 2.76
C PHE A 38 -0.49 -9.21 4.10
N SER A 39 0.66 -9.22 4.79
CA SER A 39 0.89 -8.42 6.00
C SER A 39 1.60 -7.11 5.64
N VAL A 40 1.09 -6.00 6.19
CA VAL A 40 1.63 -4.64 6.03
C VAL A 40 1.84 -4.07 7.43
N MET A 41 3.06 -3.69 7.77
CA MET A 41 3.35 -3.17 9.11
C MET A 41 2.89 -1.71 9.23
N PRO A 42 2.53 -1.23 10.44
CA PRO A 42 2.21 0.18 10.65
C PRO A 42 3.35 1.14 10.25
N SER A 43 4.60 0.70 10.34
CA SER A 43 5.77 1.44 9.83
C SER A 43 5.71 1.63 8.32
N ASP A 44 5.38 0.56 7.58
CA ASP A 44 5.25 0.60 6.12
C ASP A 44 4.14 1.55 5.69
N VAL A 45 3.00 1.52 6.40
CA VAL A 45 1.91 2.48 6.17
C VAL A 45 2.41 3.92 6.31
N ARG A 46 3.16 4.22 7.38
CA ARG A 46 3.74 5.57 7.57
C ARG A 46 4.73 5.92 6.46
N THR A 47 5.57 5.00 6.02
CA THR A 47 6.53 5.21 4.92
C THR A 47 5.79 5.56 3.63
N LEU A 48 4.78 4.77 3.25
CA LEU A 48 3.96 5.00 2.06
C LEU A 48 3.27 6.38 2.10
N LEU A 49 2.68 6.74 3.24
CA LEU A 49 1.97 8.01 3.40
C LEU A 49 2.93 9.21 3.39
N ASN A 50 4.03 9.15 4.15
CA ASN A 50 4.97 10.26 4.26
C ASN A 50 5.78 10.46 2.97
N GLY A 51 6.06 9.39 2.24
CA GLY A 51 6.80 9.42 0.98
C GLY A 51 6.20 10.41 -0.02
N PHE A 52 4.88 10.33 -0.23
CA PHE A 52 4.22 11.20 -1.21
C PHE A 52 3.65 12.48 -0.59
N ALA A 53 3.24 12.47 0.69
CA ALA A 53 2.65 13.66 1.31
C ALA A 53 3.69 14.69 1.79
N LYS A 54 4.83 14.24 2.31
CA LYS A 54 5.83 15.13 2.94
C LYS A 54 7.09 15.30 2.09
N ASN A 55 7.57 14.22 1.47
CA ASN A 55 8.86 14.21 0.78
C ASN A 55 8.75 13.76 -0.70
N PRO A 56 7.84 14.32 -1.51
CA PRO A 56 7.58 13.79 -2.85
C PRO A 56 8.79 13.89 -3.79
N LEU A 57 9.65 14.91 -3.62
CA LEU A 57 10.89 15.04 -4.42
C LEU A 57 11.91 13.96 -4.09
N LEU A 58 12.07 13.62 -2.80
CA LEU A 58 12.99 12.57 -2.36
C LEU A 58 12.48 11.22 -2.86
N THR A 59 11.21 10.92 -2.64
CA THR A 59 10.54 9.71 -3.12
C THR A 59 10.67 9.55 -4.63
N ARG A 60 10.55 10.63 -5.41
CA ARG A 60 10.77 10.60 -6.87
C ARG A 60 12.20 10.24 -7.27
N ARG A 61 13.21 10.69 -6.49
CA ARG A 61 14.63 10.45 -6.80
C ARG A 61 15.14 9.11 -6.28
N GLU A 62 14.79 8.77 -5.05
CA GLU A 62 15.36 7.65 -4.30
C GLU A 62 14.42 6.45 -4.22
N GLY A 63 13.11 6.67 -4.40
CA GLY A 63 12.10 5.63 -4.24
C GLY A 63 11.63 5.47 -2.81
N LEU A 64 11.12 4.28 -2.48
CA LEU A 64 10.63 3.91 -1.15
C LEU A 64 11.03 2.47 -0.82
N TYR A 65 11.41 2.24 0.43
CA TYR A 65 11.56 0.91 0.97
C TYR A 65 10.21 0.40 1.50
N PHE A 66 9.76 -0.76 1.00
CA PHE A 66 8.50 -1.37 1.39
C PHE A 66 8.63 -2.90 1.34
N LYS A 67 8.20 -3.59 2.42
CA LYS A 67 8.25 -5.06 2.51
C LYS A 67 9.60 -5.65 2.09
N GLU A 68 10.65 -5.13 2.71
CA GLU A 68 12.02 -5.61 2.50
C GLU A 68 12.54 -5.48 1.06
N LYS A 69 11.95 -4.56 0.29
CA LYS A 69 12.31 -4.29 -1.10
C LYS A 69 12.36 -2.80 -1.36
N ASP A 70 13.34 -2.40 -2.17
CA ASP A 70 13.44 -1.05 -2.69
C ASP A 70 12.58 -0.89 -3.95
N TYR A 71 11.64 0.06 -3.91
CA TYR A 71 10.78 0.42 -5.02
C TYR A 71 11.20 1.77 -5.58
N LYS A 72 11.40 1.85 -6.91
CA LYS A 72 11.64 3.12 -7.59
C LYS A 72 10.32 3.82 -7.90
N CYS A 73 10.28 5.13 -7.73
CA CYS A 73 9.14 5.94 -8.16
C CYS A 73 9.21 6.17 -9.67
N VAL A 74 8.29 5.57 -10.42
CA VAL A 74 8.20 5.76 -11.88
C VAL A 74 7.38 7.01 -12.24
N ARG A 75 6.32 7.29 -11.47
CA ARG A 75 5.44 8.46 -11.64
C ARG A 75 4.75 8.78 -10.31
N ALA A 76 4.61 10.07 -9.98
CA ALA A 76 3.94 10.56 -8.78
C ALA A 76 3.31 11.93 -9.00
#